data_AF-A0A453R9H5-F1
#
_entry.id   AF-A0A453R9H5-F1
#
_cell.length_a   1.000
_cell.length_b   1.000
_cell.length_c   1.000
_cell.angle_alpha   90.00
_cell.angle_beta   90.00
_cell.angle_gamma   90.00
#
_symmetry.space_group_name_H-M   'P 1'
#
loop_
_entity.id
_entity.type
_entity.pdbx_description
1 polymer ?
#
loop_
_entity_poly.entity_id
_entity_poly.type
_entity_poly.pdbx_seq_one_letter_code
_entity_poly.pdbx_strand_id
1 'polypeptide(L)' 'VQPTGENGATRAPIVVDLQREPGLSTKSIVLQIDSKSQQVSASALRHSLQDRLSKSVSGRGRSDEILLKLRTST' A
#
# COMPACT_ATOMS: atom_id res chain seq x y z
N VAL A 1 -7.98 -6.90 14.35
CA VAL A 1 -7.59 -5.50 14.68
C VAL A 1 -7.37 -4.73 13.38
N GLN A 2 -8.10 -3.63 13.18
CA GLN A 2 -7.73 -2.63 12.17
C GLN A 2 -6.66 -1.72 12.76
N PRO A 3 -5.65 -1.18 12.03
CA PRO A 3 -4.78 -0.17 12.61
C PRO A 3 -5.65 1.08 12.81
N THR A 4 -6.15 1.27 14.03
CA THR A 4 -7.03 2.37 14.44
C THR A 4 -6.23 3.62 14.80
N GLY A 5 -5.02 3.79 14.27
CA GLY A 5 -4.23 5.01 14.39
C GLY A 5 -3.57 5.26 15.75
N GLU A 6 -3.87 4.48 16.79
CA GLU A 6 -3.21 4.61 18.09
C GLU A 6 -1.69 4.34 17.94
N ASN A 7 -0.84 5.26 18.43
CA ASN A 7 0.64 5.24 18.35
C ASN A 7 1.29 5.53 16.98
N GLY A 8 0.61 6.21 16.07
CA GLY A 8 1.19 6.56 14.77
C GLY A 8 1.20 5.34 13.83
N ALA A 9 0.00 5.01 13.33
CA ALA A 9 -0.31 4.00 12.32
C ALA A 9 0.70 3.90 11.17
N THR A 10 1.09 5.07 10.69
CA THR A 10 1.95 5.30 9.53
C THR A 10 3.11 6.18 9.99
N ARG A 11 4.33 5.68 9.80
CA ARG A 11 5.56 6.36 10.23
C ARG A 11 6.49 6.71 9.05
N ALA A 12 5.97 6.53 7.84
CA ALA A 12 6.57 6.98 6.58
C ALA A 12 5.47 7.61 5.71
N PRO A 13 5.79 8.61 4.87
CA PRO A 13 4.89 9.08 3.84
C PRO A 13 4.49 7.93 2.90
N ILE A 14 3.20 7.86 2.58
CA ILE A 14 2.66 6.91 1.61
C ILE A 14 2.04 7.73 0.49
N VAL A 15 2.61 7.64 -0.71
CA VAL A 15 2.08 8.28 -1.91
C VAL A 15 1.38 7.23 -2.74
N VAL A 16 0.10 7.48 -3.03
CA VAL A 16 -0.75 6.58 -3.79
C VAL A 16 -1.16 7.28 -5.08
N ASP A 17 -0.74 6.72 -6.20
CA ASP A 17 -1.27 7.01 -7.52
C ASP A 17 -2.38 5.99 -7.81
N LEU A 18 -3.62 6.47 -7.87
CA LEU A 18 -4.81 5.63 -8.05
C LEU A 18 -5.41 5.88 -9.43
N GLN A 19 -5.58 4.80 -10.19
CA GLN A 19 -6.18 4.83 -11.51
C GLN A 19 -7.38 3.90 -11.59
N ARG A 20 -8.40 4.33 -12.33
CA ARG A 20 -9.55 3.49 -12.61
C ARG A 20 -9.25 2.53 -13.75
N GLU A 21 -9.54 1.24 -13.56
CA GLU A 21 -9.42 0.20 -14.57
C GLU A 21 -10.79 -0.44 -14.84
N PRO A 22 -11.46 -0.05 -15.94
CA PRO A 22 -12.73 -0.65 -16.34
C PRO A 22 -12.57 -2.15 -16.60
N GLY A 23 -13.48 -2.96 -16.08
CA GLY A 23 -13.46 -4.41 -16.24
C GLY A 23 -12.73 -5.17 -15.14
N LEU A 24 -12.09 -4.48 -14.18
CA LEU A 24 -11.58 -5.12 -12.98
C LEU A 24 -12.71 -5.51 -12.02
N SER A 25 -12.56 -6.61 -11.28
CA SER A 25 -13.52 -6.97 -10.22
C SER A 25 -13.44 -5.99 -9.05
N THR A 26 -14.59 -5.66 -8.45
CA THR A 26 -14.70 -4.77 -7.28
C THR A 26 -13.93 -5.25 -6.05
N LYS A 27 -13.59 -6.54 -5.99
CA LYS A 27 -12.83 -7.15 -4.88
C LYS A 27 -11.31 -7.13 -5.10
N SER A 28 -10.85 -6.64 -6.25
CA SER A 28 -9.44 -6.67 -6.61
C SER A 28 -8.83 -5.30 -6.78
N ILE A 29 -7.56 -5.21 -6.39
CA ILE A 29 -6.68 -4.05 -6.59
C ILE A 29 -5.49 -4.55 -7.39
N VAL A 30 -5.11 -3.87 -8.46
CA VAL A 30 -3.87 -4.17 -9.17
C VAL A 30 -2.78 -3.26 -8.63
N LEU A 31 -1.76 -3.84 -8.00
CA LEU A 31 -0.56 -3.15 -7.54
C LEU A 31 0.47 -3.18 -8.66
N GLN A 32 1.02 -2.01 -9.01
CA GLN A 32 2.10 -1.87 -9.97
C GLN A 32 3.43 -1.55 -9.26
N ILE A 33 4.46 -2.35 -9.51
CA ILE A 33 5.84 -2.17 -9.01
C ILE A 33 6.79 -2.47 -10.16
N ASP A 34 7.72 -1.56 -10.47
CA ASP A 34 8.73 -1.75 -11.53
C ASP A 34 8.14 -2.27 -12.85
N SER A 35 7.03 -1.67 -13.27
CA SER A 35 6.25 -2.04 -14.48
C SER A 35 5.60 -3.44 -14.45
N LYS A 36 5.71 -4.18 -13.34
CA LYS A 36 4.99 -5.44 -13.12
C LYS A 36 3.66 -5.15 -12.44
N SER A 37 2.63 -5.88 -12.85
CA SER A 37 1.29 -5.78 -12.26
C SER A 37 0.97 -7.05 -11.48
N GLN A 38 0.45 -6.87 -10.27
CA GLN A 38 0.00 -7.96 -9.42
C GLN A 38 -1.39 -7.67 -8.89
N GLN A 39 -2.33 -8.58 -9.12
CA GLN A 39 -3.65 -8.50 -8.52
C GLN A 39 -3.56 -8.93 -7.05
N VAL A 40 -4.02 -8.07 -6.16
CA VAL A 40 -4.02 -8.28 -4.71
C VAL A 40 -5.39 -7.96 -4.13
N SER A 41 -5.69 -8.55 -2.98
CA SER A 41 -6.83 -8.13 -2.17
C SER A 41 -6.46 -6.91 -1.32
N ALA A 42 -7.48 -6.16 -0.87
CA ALA A 42 -7.28 -5.05 0.06
C ALA A 42 -6.59 -5.48 1.37
N SER A 43 -6.90 -6.68 1.88
CA SER A 43 -6.28 -7.24 3.08
C SER A 43 -4.81 -7.57 2.85
N ALA A 44 -4.46 -8.20 1.73
CA ALA A 44 -3.07 -8.54 1.39
C ALA A 44 -2.22 -7.27 1.23
N LEU A 45 -2.75 -6.26 0.52
CA LEU A 45 -2.09 -4.97 0.37
C LEU A 45 -1.80 -4.32 1.74
N ARG A 46 -2.82 -4.27 2.61
CA ARG A 46 -2.69 -3.72 3.96
C ARG A 46 -1.65 -4.46 4.79
N HIS A 47 -1.66 -5.79 4.79
CA HIS A 47 -0.67 -6.59 5.53
C HIS A 47 0.75 -6.35 5.01
N SER A 48 0.93 -6.28 3.68
CA SER A 48 2.23 -5.97 3.08
C SER A 48 2.73 -4.58 3.47
N LEU A 49 1.85 -3.57 3.49
CA LEU A 49 2.21 -2.21 3.90
C LEU A 49 2.56 -2.14 5.38
N GLN A 50 1.80 -2.84 6.23
CA GLN A 50 2.08 -2.92 7.67
C GLN A 50 3.47 -3.52 7.94
N ASP A 51 3.84 -4.61 7.26
CA ASP A 51 5.15 -5.25 7.40
C ASP A 51 6.29 -4.35 6.90
N ARG A 52 6.09 -3.63 5.80
CA ARG A 52 7.06 -2.63 5.29
C ARG A 52 7.28 -1.49 6.30
N LEU A 53 6.19 -0.93 6.83
CA LEU A 53 6.23 0.19 7.78
C LEU A 53 6.82 -0.19 9.14
N SER A 54 6.54 -1.40 9.63
CA SER A 54 7.07 -1.88 10.92
C SER A 54 8.58 -2.14 10.90
N LYS A 55 9.15 -2.41 9.72
CA LYS A 55 10.61 -2.59 9.55
C LYS A 55 11.34 -1.26 9.40
N SER A 56 10.73 -0.28 8.73
CA SER A 56 11.29 1.06 8.49
C SER A 56 11.56 1.86 9.77
N VAL A 57 10.81 1.60 10.85
CA VAL A 57 10.91 2.36 12.11
C VAL A 57 12.13 2.05 12.99
N SER A 58 12.98 1.11 12.56
CA SER A 58 14.13 0.63 13.34
C SER A 58 15.45 1.38 13.09
N GLY A 59 15.50 2.32 12.15
CA GLY A 59 16.73 3.03 11.77
C GLY A 59 16.56 4.54 11.72
N ARG A 60 17.40 5.26 12.46
CA ARG A 60 17.48 6.73 12.50
C ARG A 60 18.07 7.26 11.18
N GLY A 61 17.27 7.27 10.12
CA GLY A 61 17.70 7.78 8.82
C GLY A 61 16.62 7.60 7.77
N ARG A 62 16.04 8.74 7.33
CA ARG A 62 15.17 8.93 6.17
C ARG A 62 14.17 7.80 5.92
N SER A 63 12.95 7.99 6.38
CA SER A 63 11.80 7.18 5.95
C SER A 63 11.67 7.28 4.43
N ASP A 64 12.14 6.26 3.71
CA ASP A 64 11.91 6.12 2.28
C ASP A 64 10.41 6.23 2.02
N GLU A 65 10.05 7.15 1.14
CA GLU A 65 8.68 7.34 0.69
C GLU A 65 8.16 6.04 0.08
N ILE A 66 6.98 5.59 0.54
CA ILE A 66 6.35 4.41 -0.05
C ILE A 66 5.48 4.88 -1.22
N LEU A 67 5.98 4.67 -2.43
CA LEU A 67 5.24 4.93 -3.66
C LEU A 67 4.44 3.70 -4.08
N LEU A 68 3.12 3.86 -4.25
CA LEU A 68 2.21 2.82 -4.72
C LEU A 68 1.46 3.30 -5.95
N LYS A 69 1.40 2.45 -6.97
CA LYS A 69 0.52 2.62 -8.12
C LYS A 69 -0.56 1.56 -8.07
N LEU A 70 -1.81 1.97 -7.92
CA LEU A 70 -2.95 1.09 -7.71
C LEU A 70 -3.96 1.28 -8.85
N ARG A 71 -4.52 0.18 -9.34
CA ARG A 71 -5.67 0.21 -10.24
C ARG A 71 -6.87 -0.51 -9.63
N THR A 72 -8.03 0.13 -9.68
CA THR A 72 -9.28 -0.37 -9.09
C THR A 72 -10.47 -0.17 -10.02
N SER A 73 -11.54 -0.93 -9.82
CA SER A 73 -12.76 -0.78 -10.63
C SER A 73 -13.56 0.49 -10.29
N THR A 74 -13.44 0.94 -9.04
CA THR A 74 -14.07 2.14 -8.47
C THR A 74 -13.15 3.33 -8.58
#